data_AF-A0A8J5JLI9-F1
#
_entry.id   AF-A0A8J5JLI9-F1
#
_cell.length_a   1.000
_cell.length_b   1.000
_cell.length_c   1.000
_cell.angle_alpha   90.00
_cell.angle_beta   90.00
_cell.angle_gamma   90.00
#
_symmetry.space_group_name_H-M   'P 1'
#
loop_
_entity.id
_entity.type
_entity.pdbx_description
1 polymer ?
#
loop_
_entity_poly.entity_id
_entity_poly.type
_entity_poly.pdbx_seq_one_letter_code
_entity_poly.pdbx_strand_id
1 'polypeptide(L)'
;MAKEFDEILESVGSYGYYQKWMILIFFMPISFFVGFTMNLMLFQVVVPDHWCYVPGRENTTLSPKEWRALTLPRAIESEKYSSCLMYKGEWSEDDGANYTVTNETQECISGWQHDLSQFTTTLSTAYEWVCEREIYSQHVLSITMAGNTVGTFLFPLLADKYLGRHSVFFLTLAIHIVFTLPYCWVSNIGLHLTLRFFQGLSFESNYLMPYTIGE
;
A
#
# COMPACT_ATOMS: atom_id res chain seq x y z
N MET A 1 38.33 22.15 -10.77
CA MET A 1 36.89 22.44 -10.65
C MET A 1 36.26 21.79 -9.42
N ALA A 2 36.09 20.45 -9.31
CA ALA A 2 35.56 19.85 -8.06
C ALA A 2 36.45 20.12 -6.83
N LYS A 3 37.78 19.95 -6.99
CA LYS A 3 38.77 20.22 -5.93
C LYS A 3 38.78 21.66 -5.42
N GLU A 4 38.60 22.64 -6.30
CA GLU A 4 38.53 24.06 -5.90
C GLU A 4 37.23 24.38 -5.15
N PHE A 5 36.12 23.75 -5.54
CA PHE A 5 34.84 23.96 -4.86
C PHE A 5 34.85 23.37 -3.45
N ASP A 6 35.40 22.16 -3.30
CA ASP A 6 35.57 21.51 -2.00
C ASP A 6 36.53 22.31 -1.09
N GLU A 7 37.63 22.83 -1.63
CA GLU A 7 38.59 23.68 -0.88
C GLU A 7 37.96 25.02 -0.46
N ILE A 8 37.12 25.61 -1.30
CA ILE A 8 36.35 26.83 -0.96
C ILE A 8 35.32 26.52 0.13
N LEU A 9 34.58 25.41 0.03
CA LEU A 9 33.63 24.97 1.04
C LEU A 9 34.31 24.71 2.39
N GLU A 10 35.49 24.10 2.37
CA GLU A 10 36.29 23.87 3.57
C GLU A 10 36.76 25.19 4.22
N SER A 11 37.06 26.20 3.40
CA SER A 11 37.45 27.55 3.87
C SER A 11 36.31 28.38 4.45
N VAL A 12 35.06 28.15 4.02
CA VAL A 12 33.86 28.87 4.52
C VAL A 12 33.33 28.24 5.83
N GLY A 13 33.81 27.05 6.19
CA GLY A 13 33.55 26.37 7.46
C GLY A 13 32.75 25.09 7.24
N SER A 14 33.46 24.00 6.97
CA SER A 14 32.84 22.70 6.71
C SER A 14 32.12 22.11 7.92
N TYR A 15 31.02 21.39 7.65
CA TYR A 15 30.43 20.30 8.42
C TYR A 15 30.62 20.35 9.96
N GLY A 16 30.26 21.49 10.56
CA GLY A 16 30.47 21.76 11.98
C GLY A 16 29.61 20.91 12.91
N TYR A 17 29.93 20.92 14.21
CA TYR A 17 29.16 20.18 15.23
C TYR A 17 27.67 20.54 15.21
N TYR A 18 27.32 21.81 15.03
CA TYR A 18 25.93 22.26 14.95
C TYR A 18 25.17 21.60 13.79
N GLN A 19 25.80 21.49 12.63
CA GLN A 19 25.19 20.88 11.45
C GLN A 19 24.99 19.37 11.63
N LYS A 20 25.98 18.68 12.23
CA LYS A 20 25.84 17.26 12.61
C LYS A 20 24.67 17.05 13.57
N TRP A 21 24.55 17.91 14.58
CA TRP A 21 23.44 17.87 15.54
C TRP A 21 22.09 18.12 14.88
N MET A 22 22.00 19.09 13.96
CA MET A 22 20.79 19.39 13.20
C MET A 22 20.36 18.19 12.34
N ILE A 23 21.30 17.54 11.64
CA ILE A 23 21.02 16.34 10.84
C ILE A 23 20.54 15.20 11.73
N LEU A 24 21.25 14.92 12.83
CA LEU A 24 20.94 13.80 13.71
C LEU A 24 19.62 13.97 14.49
N ILE A 25 19.35 15.16 15.02
CA ILE A 25 18.15 15.40 15.85
C ILE A 25 16.93 15.71 14.99
N PHE A 26 17.07 16.46 13.91
CA PHE A 26 15.91 16.99 13.17
C PHE A 26 15.65 16.20 11.89
N PHE A 27 16.64 16.14 11.00
CA PHE A 27 16.42 15.56 9.68
C PHE A 27 16.30 14.03 9.70
N MET A 28 17.15 13.34 10.46
CA MET A 28 17.14 11.87 10.49
C MET A 28 15.81 11.29 11.01
N PRO A 29 15.20 11.79 12.10
CA PRO A 29 13.87 11.31 12.51
C PRO A 29 12.79 11.61 11.47
N ILE A 30 12.82 12.80 10.85
CA ILE A 30 11.83 13.17 9.83
C ILE A 30 11.94 12.22 8.62
N SER A 31 13.13 12.02 8.07
CA SER A 31 13.35 11.11 6.95
C SER A 31 13.00 9.66 7.32
N PHE A 32 13.24 9.24 8.56
CA PHE A 32 12.80 7.93 9.05
C PHE A 32 11.27 7.81 9.06
N PHE A 33 10.54 8.79 9.60
CA PHE A 33 9.06 8.75 9.63
C PHE A 33 8.45 8.79 8.22
N VAL A 34 8.99 9.63 7.34
CA VAL A 34 8.56 9.70 5.93
C VAL A 34 8.83 8.38 5.21
N GLY A 35 10.03 7.79 5.39
CA GLY A 35 10.35 6.47 4.85
C GLY A 35 9.48 5.35 5.42
N PHE A 36 9.23 5.38 6.72
CA PHE A 36 8.41 4.39 7.40
C PHE A 36 6.97 4.41 6.88
N THR A 37 6.34 5.59 6.81
CA THR A 37 4.97 5.73 6.30
C THR A 37 4.83 5.30 4.84
N MET A 38 5.86 5.51 4.01
CA MET A 38 5.88 5.02 2.63
C MET A 38 5.98 3.51 2.54
N ASN A 39 6.90 2.90 3.29
CA ASN A 39 7.06 1.45 3.27
C ASN A 39 5.87 0.71 3.89
N LEU A 40 5.18 1.31 4.86
CA LEU A 40 3.96 0.76 5.43
C LEU A 40 2.84 0.54 4.39
N MET A 41 2.85 1.25 3.26
CA MET A 41 1.90 1.05 2.18
C MET A 41 1.89 -0.40 1.66
N LEU A 42 3.05 -1.04 1.58
CA LEU A 42 3.17 -2.40 1.04
C LEU A 42 2.36 -3.40 1.88
N PHE A 43 2.38 -3.24 3.19
CA PHE A 43 1.59 -4.05 4.12
C PHE A 43 0.10 -3.68 4.10
N GLN A 44 -0.25 -2.47 3.70
CA GLN A 44 -1.65 -2.06 3.59
C GLN A 44 -2.34 -2.65 2.37
N VAL A 45 -1.62 -2.84 1.26
CA VAL A 45 -2.21 -3.34 0.00
C VAL A 45 -2.01 -4.85 -0.22
N VAL A 46 -1.37 -5.53 0.73
CA VAL A 46 -1.20 -6.99 0.63
C VAL A 46 -2.55 -7.69 0.61
N VAL A 47 -2.69 -8.62 -0.34
CA VAL A 47 -3.85 -9.49 -0.49
C VAL A 47 -3.51 -10.81 0.22
N PRO A 48 -4.09 -11.10 1.40
CA PRO A 48 -3.88 -12.39 2.04
C PRO A 48 -4.56 -13.52 1.25
N ASP A 49 -4.16 -14.76 1.54
CA ASP A 49 -4.84 -15.96 1.04
C ASP A 49 -6.34 -15.85 1.39
N HIS A 50 -7.19 -16.04 0.39
CA HIS A 50 -8.63 -15.84 0.51
C HIS A 50 -9.39 -16.93 -0.22
N TRP A 51 -10.64 -17.11 0.16
CA TRP A 51 -11.59 -18.02 -0.45
C TRP A 51 -12.99 -17.45 -0.39
N CYS A 52 -13.88 -17.98 -1.21
CA CYS A 52 -15.23 -17.44 -1.29
C CYS A 52 -16.05 -17.81 -0.07
N TYR A 53 -16.79 -16.82 0.45
CA TYR A 53 -17.75 -17.07 1.50
C TYR A 53 -19.01 -17.69 0.88
N VAL A 54 -19.44 -18.84 1.42
CA VAL A 54 -20.70 -19.48 1.01
C VAL A 54 -21.60 -19.59 2.24
N PRO A 55 -22.76 -18.91 2.25
CA PRO A 55 -23.64 -18.88 3.41
C PRO A 55 -24.32 -20.23 3.65
N GLY A 56 -24.72 -20.47 4.89
CA GLY A 56 -25.52 -21.62 5.29
C GLY A 56 -24.74 -22.85 5.77
N ARG A 57 -23.40 -22.76 5.90
CA ARG A 57 -22.62 -23.77 6.63
C ARG A 57 -23.17 -24.06 8.02
N GLU A 58 -23.65 -23.05 8.73
CA GLU A 58 -24.21 -23.15 10.09
C GLU A 58 -25.46 -24.06 10.17
N ASN A 59 -26.12 -24.29 9.04
CA ASN A 59 -27.27 -25.20 8.95
C ASN A 59 -26.84 -26.66 8.73
N THR A 60 -25.54 -26.93 8.64
CA THR A 60 -24.96 -28.26 8.43
C THR A 60 -24.09 -28.67 9.61
N THR A 61 -23.87 -29.98 9.77
CA THR A 61 -22.92 -30.53 10.74
C THR A 61 -21.47 -30.56 10.22
N LEU A 62 -21.20 -29.98 9.04
CA LEU A 62 -19.92 -30.09 8.34
C LEU A 62 -18.84 -29.18 8.95
N SER A 63 -17.62 -29.71 9.02
CA SER A 63 -16.45 -28.94 9.43
C SER A 63 -16.12 -27.83 8.40
N PRO A 64 -15.35 -26.79 8.78
CA PRO A 64 -14.96 -25.73 7.84
C PRO A 64 -14.16 -26.25 6.64
N LYS A 65 -13.48 -27.40 6.80
CA LYS A 65 -12.68 -28.01 5.74
C LYS A 65 -13.56 -28.79 4.76
N GLU A 66 -14.53 -29.54 5.27
CA GLU A 66 -15.48 -30.29 4.47
C GLU A 66 -16.41 -29.36 3.70
N TRP A 67 -16.88 -28.28 4.33
CA TRP A 67 -17.69 -27.27 3.64
C TRP A 67 -16.95 -26.66 2.45
N ARG A 68 -15.69 -26.23 2.65
CA ARG A 68 -14.86 -25.71 1.57
C ARG A 68 -14.61 -26.74 0.47
N ALA A 69 -14.40 -28.01 0.84
CA ALA A 69 -14.23 -29.09 -0.13
C ALA A 69 -15.48 -29.33 -0.99
N LEU A 70 -16.66 -29.12 -0.43
CA LEU A 70 -17.94 -29.26 -1.12
C LEU A 70 -18.25 -28.05 -2.02
N THR A 71 -17.96 -26.83 -1.56
CA THR A 71 -18.44 -25.59 -2.22
C THR A 71 -17.42 -24.93 -3.14
N LEU A 72 -16.13 -25.23 -3.02
CA LEU A 72 -15.07 -24.58 -3.78
C LEU A 72 -14.41 -25.56 -4.77
N PRO A 73 -14.25 -25.17 -6.05
CA PRO A 73 -13.46 -25.95 -6.99
C PRO A 73 -11.98 -25.94 -6.60
N ARG A 74 -11.27 -27.03 -6.92
CA ARG A 74 -9.80 -27.05 -6.81
C ARG A 74 -9.19 -26.26 -7.96
N ALA A 75 -8.15 -25.49 -7.68
CA ALA A 75 -7.42 -24.77 -8.71
C ALA A 75 -6.75 -25.78 -9.65
N ILE A 76 -6.80 -25.52 -10.96
CA ILE A 76 -6.31 -26.45 -11.99
C ILE A 76 -4.80 -26.72 -11.85
N GLU A 77 -4.06 -25.74 -11.30
CA GLU A 77 -2.59 -25.76 -11.24
C GLU A 77 -2.03 -26.04 -9.83
N SER A 78 -2.88 -26.19 -8.80
CA SER A 78 -2.39 -26.42 -7.43
C SER A 78 -3.35 -27.30 -6.61
N GLU A 79 -2.83 -27.98 -5.60
CA GLU A 79 -3.67 -28.68 -4.60
C GLU A 79 -4.54 -27.72 -3.74
N LYS A 80 -4.46 -26.41 -3.98
CA LYS A 80 -5.27 -25.40 -3.27
C LYS A 80 -6.65 -25.24 -3.91
N TYR A 81 -7.61 -24.78 -3.13
CA TYR A 81 -8.92 -24.35 -3.63
C TYR A 81 -8.77 -23.09 -4.49
N SER A 82 -9.64 -22.94 -5.48
CA SER A 82 -9.77 -21.68 -6.22
C SER A 82 -10.23 -20.57 -5.28
N SER A 83 -9.52 -19.46 -5.27
CA SER A 83 -9.84 -18.30 -4.41
C SER A 83 -10.96 -17.42 -4.96
N CYS A 84 -11.23 -17.51 -6.26
CA CYS A 84 -12.11 -16.58 -6.99
C CYS A 84 -13.38 -17.23 -7.57
N LEU A 85 -13.47 -18.55 -7.53
CA LEU A 85 -14.60 -19.30 -8.08
C LEU A 85 -15.22 -20.15 -6.97
N MET A 86 -16.53 -20.34 -7.07
CA MET A 86 -17.28 -21.26 -6.24
C MET A 86 -18.21 -22.10 -7.13
N TYR A 87 -18.62 -23.27 -6.65
CA TYR A 87 -19.64 -24.03 -7.36
C TYR A 87 -21.03 -23.43 -7.15
N LYS A 88 -21.91 -23.60 -8.14
CA LYS A 88 -23.34 -23.28 -7.99
C LYS A 88 -23.98 -24.32 -7.08
N GLY A 89 -24.58 -23.88 -5.98
CA GLY A 89 -25.30 -24.75 -5.07
C GLY A 89 -26.59 -24.12 -4.55
N GLU A 90 -27.55 -24.99 -4.23
CA GLU A 90 -28.88 -24.63 -3.74
C GLU A 90 -29.26 -25.53 -2.56
N TRP A 91 -30.07 -24.98 -1.66
CA TRP A 91 -30.62 -25.72 -0.53
C TRP A 91 -31.78 -26.59 -1.00
N SER A 92 -31.72 -27.89 -0.71
CA SER A 92 -32.84 -28.79 -0.97
C SER A 92 -34.00 -28.46 -0.02
N GLU A 93 -35.20 -28.25 -0.58
CA GLU A 93 -36.41 -27.95 0.19
C GLU A 93 -37.00 -29.19 0.88
N ASP A 94 -36.71 -30.40 0.39
CA ASP A 94 -37.58 -31.56 0.65
C ASP A 94 -37.22 -32.39 1.89
N ASP A 95 -35.96 -32.52 2.31
CA ASP A 95 -35.63 -33.42 3.43
C ASP A 95 -34.30 -33.06 4.10
N GLY A 96 -34.38 -32.14 5.08
CA GLY A 96 -33.33 -31.88 6.05
C GLY A 96 -32.10 -31.16 5.49
N ALA A 97 -32.24 -29.84 5.23
CA ALA A 97 -31.14 -28.88 5.06
C ALA A 97 -29.86 -29.47 4.40
N ASN A 98 -30.02 -30.15 3.27
CA ASN A 98 -28.89 -30.68 2.51
C ASN A 98 -28.56 -29.68 1.40
N TYR A 99 -27.33 -29.15 1.44
CA TYR A 99 -26.82 -28.24 0.43
C TYR A 99 -26.30 -29.04 -0.75
N THR A 100 -26.94 -28.88 -1.91
CA THR A 100 -26.57 -29.59 -3.14
C THR A 100 -25.74 -28.69 -4.02
N VAL A 101 -24.70 -29.24 -4.63
CA VAL A 101 -23.73 -28.51 -5.43
C VAL A 101 -23.65 -29.13 -6.82
N THR A 102 -23.66 -28.29 -7.84
CA THR A 102 -23.49 -28.69 -9.25
C THR A 102 -22.02 -28.57 -9.65
N ASN A 103 -21.61 -29.27 -10.72
CA ASN A 103 -20.24 -29.16 -11.26
C ASN A 103 -20.00 -27.84 -12.03
N GLU A 104 -20.99 -26.96 -12.10
CA GLU A 104 -20.83 -25.64 -12.72
C GLU A 104 -20.18 -24.67 -11.73
N THR A 105 -19.16 -23.95 -12.20
CA THR A 105 -18.50 -22.89 -11.44
C THR A 105 -19.11 -21.53 -11.76
N GLN A 106 -19.05 -20.62 -10.80
CA GLN A 106 -19.42 -19.22 -10.94
C GLN A 106 -18.49 -18.33 -10.10
N GLU A 107 -18.50 -17.03 -10.40
CA GLU A 107 -17.85 -16.01 -9.58
C GLU A 107 -18.49 -15.93 -8.18
N CYS A 108 -17.71 -15.42 -7.23
CA CYS A 108 -18.12 -15.40 -5.85
C CYS A 108 -19.06 -14.23 -5.56
N ILE A 109 -20.29 -14.57 -5.16
CA ILE A 109 -21.38 -13.61 -5.01
C ILE A 109 -21.63 -13.16 -3.57
N SER A 110 -21.18 -13.94 -2.59
CA SER A 110 -21.47 -13.71 -1.16
C SER A 110 -20.28 -13.13 -0.41
N GLY A 111 -19.31 -12.55 -1.12
CA GLY A 111 -18.09 -11.98 -0.54
C GLY A 111 -17.00 -13.01 -0.29
N TRP A 112 -15.98 -12.61 0.47
CA TRP A 112 -14.76 -13.40 0.69
C TRP A 112 -14.44 -13.61 2.18
N GLN A 113 -13.84 -14.76 2.46
CA GLN A 113 -13.19 -15.05 3.73
C GLN A 113 -11.67 -15.03 3.50
N HIS A 114 -10.96 -14.35 4.40
CA HIS A 114 -9.52 -14.16 4.32
C HIS A 114 -8.82 -14.91 5.45
N ASP A 115 -7.60 -15.37 5.19
CA ASP A 115 -6.70 -15.83 6.24
C ASP A 115 -6.12 -14.64 7.01
N LEU A 116 -6.55 -14.50 8.26
CA LEU A 116 -6.13 -13.42 9.15
C LEU A 116 -4.98 -13.83 10.08
N SER A 117 -4.28 -14.94 9.80
CA SER A 117 -3.16 -15.41 10.62
C SER A 117 -1.97 -14.44 10.65
N GLN A 118 -1.72 -13.75 9.53
CA GLN A 118 -0.61 -12.80 9.39
C GLN A 118 -1.04 -11.34 9.52
N PHE A 119 -2.24 -11.00 9.03
CA PHE A 119 -2.74 -9.63 8.97
C PHE A 119 -4.18 -9.57 9.46
N THR A 120 -4.47 -8.74 10.46
CA THR A 120 -5.84 -8.58 10.97
C THR A 120 -6.74 -7.84 9.99
N THR A 121 -6.23 -6.78 9.36
CA THR A 121 -6.98 -5.97 8.39
C THR A 121 -6.00 -5.27 7.47
N THR A 122 -6.21 -5.42 6.16
CA THR A 122 -5.53 -4.68 5.10
C THR A 122 -6.55 -3.90 4.29
N LEU A 123 -6.08 -2.97 3.47
CA LEU A 123 -6.92 -2.24 2.54
C LEU A 123 -7.61 -3.21 1.57
N SER A 124 -6.89 -4.25 1.16
CA SER A 124 -7.41 -5.30 0.28
C SER A 124 -8.50 -6.14 0.94
N THR A 125 -8.38 -6.46 2.23
CA THR A 125 -9.46 -7.16 2.95
C THR A 125 -10.63 -6.24 3.27
N ALA A 126 -10.39 -4.95 3.52
CA ALA A 126 -11.43 -4.00 3.90
C ALA A 126 -12.35 -3.62 2.73
N TYR A 127 -11.82 -3.56 1.51
CA TYR A 127 -12.56 -3.20 0.30
C TYR A 127 -12.73 -4.36 -0.69
N GLU A 128 -12.41 -5.59 -0.27
CA GLU A 128 -12.49 -6.80 -1.10
C GLU A 128 -11.74 -6.66 -2.44
N TRP A 129 -10.50 -6.15 -2.39
CA TRP A 129 -9.62 -6.06 -3.56
C TRP A 129 -8.95 -7.39 -3.85
N VAL A 130 -9.77 -8.34 -4.26
CA VAL A 130 -9.39 -9.70 -4.62
C VAL A 130 -9.86 -10.00 -6.04
N CYS A 131 -9.26 -11.00 -6.68
CA CYS A 131 -9.66 -11.48 -8.00
C CYS A 131 -9.65 -10.32 -9.03
N GLU A 132 -10.77 -10.03 -9.69
CA GLU A 132 -10.85 -8.94 -10.67
C GLU A 132 -10.51 -7.56 -10.09
N ARG A 133 -10.72 -7.38 -8.77
CA ARG A 133 -10.47 -6.11 -8.06
C ARG A 133 -9.07 -6.03 -7.44
N GLU A 134 -8.25 -7.07 -7.57
CA GLU A 134 -6.85 -7.04 -7.09
C GLU A 134 -6.03 -5.92 -7.76
N ILE A 135 -6.41 -5.52 -8.97
CA ILE A 135 -5.75 -4.44 -9.71
C ILE A 135 -5.71 -3.11 -8.94
N TYR A 136 -6.64 -2.86 -8.01
CA TYR A 136 -6.64 -1.64 -7.19
C TYR A 136 -5.42 -1.56 -6.27
N SER A 137 -4.96 -2.69 -5.72
CA SER A 137 -3.73 -2.77 -4.93
C SER A 137 -2.52 -2.36 -5.77
N GLN A 138 -2.47 -2.83 -7.02
CA GLN A 138 -1.42 -2.48 -7.97
C GLN A 138 -1.49 -1.01 -8.40
N HIS A 139 -2.69 -0.46 -8.56
CA HIS A 139 -2.88 0.96 -8.85
C HIS A 139 -2.36 1.85 -7.72
N VAL A 140 -2.58 1.48 -6.45
CA VAL A 140 -2.03 2.23 -5.29
C VAL A 140 -0.50 2.25 -5.32
N LEU A 141 0.15 1.12 -5.62
CA LEU A 141 1.61 1.06 -5.72
C LEU A 141 2.14 1.87 -6.91
N SER A 142 1.57 1.64 -8.10
CA SER A 142 2.02 2.27 -9.34
C SER A 142 1.80 3.79 -9.34
N ILE A 143 0.67 4.28 -8.82
CA ILE A 143 0.41 5.72 -8.77
C ILE A 143 1.36 6.43 -7.79
N THR A 144 1.71 5.77 -6.68
CA THR A 144 2.68 6.30 -5.72
C THR A 144 4.06 6.40 -6.37
N MET A 145 4.47 5.37 -7.12
CA MET A 145 5.74 5.37 -7.87
C MET A 145 5.76 6.40 -9.01
N ALA A 146 4.64 6.58 -9.70
CA ALA A 146 4.49 7.62 -10.72
C ALA A 146 4.64 9.02 -10.09
N GLY A 147 3.97 9.26 -8.96
CA GLY A 147 4.13 10.49 -8.17
C GLY A 147 5.60 10.71 -7.78
N ASN A 148 6.23 9.68 -7.22
CA ASN A 148 7.63 9.70 -6.83
C ASN A 148 8.56 10.09 -8.00
N THR A 149 8.37 9.45 -9.15
CA THR A 149 9.14 9.74 -10.37
C THR A 149 9.00 11.21 -10.77
N VAL A 150 7.78 11.74 -10.77
CA VAL A 150 7.52 13.17 -11.08
C VAL A 150 8.21 14.08 -10.06
N GLY A 151 8.08 13.77 -8.77
CA GLY A 151 8.70 14.53 -7.69
C GLY A 151 10.22 14.62 -7.78
N THR A 152 10.87 13.50 -8.11
CA THR A 152 12.33 13.40 -8.27
C THR A 152 12.87 14.36 -9.33
N PHE A 153 12.12 14.67 -10.38
CA PHE A 153 12.53 15.69 -11.36
C PHE A 153 12.07 17.09 -10.95
N LEU A 154 10.85 17.24 -10.44
CA LEU A 154 10.23 18.53 -10.18
C LEU A 154 10.94 19.32 -9.07
N PHE A 155 11.17 18.69 -7.93
CA PHE A 155 11.62 19.41 -6.73
C PHE A 155 13.10 19.82 -6.75
N PRO A 156 14.04 19.01 -7.28
CA PRO A 156 15.41 19.49 -7.48
C PRO A 156 15.47 20.69 -8.42
N LEU A 157 14.73 20.67 -9.53
CA LEU A 157 14.65 21.81 -10.45
C LEU A 157 14.09 23.06 -9.76
N LEU A 158 13.08 22.89 -8.91
CA LEU A 158 12.49 23.98 -8.14
C LEU A 158 13.47 24.56 -7.10
N ALA A 159 14.22 23.67 -6.44
CA ALA A 159 15.21 24.01 -5.43
C ALA A 159 16.39 24.78 -6.04
N ASP A 160 16.93 24.31 -7.16
CA ASP A 160 18.13 24.87 -7.76
C ASP A 160 17.87 26.19 -8.49
N LYS A 161 16.70 26.34 -9.12
CA LYS A 161 16.43 27.49 -9.99
C LYS A 161 15.61 28.61 -9.34
N TYR A 162 14.72 28.31 -8.39
CA TYR A 162 13.69 29.27 -7.95
C TYR A 162 13.66 29.53 -6.45
N LEU A 163 13.62 28.50 -5.60
CA LEU A 163 13.25 28.65 -4.19
C LEU A 163 14.36 28.36 -3.18
N GLY A 164 15.45 27.72 -3.61
CA GLY A 164 16.51 27.21 -2.73
C GLY A 164 16.12 25.89 -2.04
N ARG A 165 17.15 25.10 -1.67
CA ARG A 165 16.98 23.74 -1.12
C ARG A 165 16.24 23.71 0.23
N HIS A 166 16.51 24.66 1.12
CA HIS A 166 15.81 24.76 2.42
C HIS A 166 14.30 24.97 2.25
N SER A 167 13.87 25.92 1.42
CA SER A 167 12.46 26.24 1.22
C SER A 167 11.71 25.06 0.61
N VAL A 168 12.31 24.40 -0.39
CA VAL A 168 11.69 23.24 -1.03
C VAL A 168 11.57 22.07 -0.06
N PHE A 169 12.51 21.88 0.88
CA PHE A 169 12.41 20.80 1.87
C PHE A 169 11.16 20.97 2.75
N PHE A 170 10.93 22.17 3.29
CA PHE A 170 9.74 22.43 4.09
C PHE A 170 8.45 22.36 3.26
N LEU A 171 8.51 22.75 1.98
CA LEU A 171 7.38 22.59 1.05
C LEU A 171 7.05 21.10 0.85
N THR A 172 8.04 20.26 0.55
CA THR A 172 7.82 18.82 0.35
C THR A 172 7.37 18.13 1.62
N LEU A 173 7.84 18.58 2.78
CA LEU A 173 7.38 18.08 4.08
C LEU A 173 5.92 18.46 4.34
N ALA A 174 5.53 19.69 4.04
CA ALA A 174 4.14 20.14 4.17
C ALA A 174 3.21 19.35 3.24
N ILE A 175 3.60 19.14 1.98
CA ILE A 175 2.89 18.28 1.03
C ILE A 175 2.73 16.88 1.64
N HIS A 176 3.83 16.27 2.12
CA HIS A 176 3.77 14.94 2.70
C HIS A 176 2.74 14.84 3.83
N ILE A 177 2.76 15.77 4.78
CA ILE A 177 1.85 15.76 5.94
C ILE A 177 0.40 15.97 5.50
N VAL A 178 0.15 16.97 4.65
CA VAL A 178 -1.22 17.33 4.19
C VAL A 178 -1.87 16.19 3.41
N PHE A 179 -1.10 15.45 2.62
CA PHE A 179 -1.63 14.35 1.82
C PHE A 179 -1.58 12.99 2.51
N THR A 180 -0.81 12.83 3.60
CA THR A 180 -0.80 11.60 4.42
C THR A 180 -1.91 11.58 5.46
N LEU A 181 -2.21 12.69 6.14
CA LEU A 181 -3.18 12.68 7.24
C LEU A 181 -4.60 12.25 6.81
N PRO A 182 -5.20 12.80 5.73
CA PRO A 182 -6.57 12.46 5.35
C PRO A 182 -6.77 11.00 4.95
N TYR A 183 -5.68 10.30 4.64
CA TYR A 183 -5.68 8.90 4.20
C TYR A 183 -6.50 7.98 5.12
N CYS A 184 -6.45 8.20 6.44
CA CYS A 184 -7.14 7.35 7.42
C CYS A 184 -8.68 7.43 7.34
N TRP A 185 -9.23 8.44 6.68
CA TRP A 185 -10.67 8.72 6.65
C TRP A 185 -11.30 8.59 5.27
N VAL A 186 -10.51 8.32 4.23
CA VAL A 186 -10.98 8.30 2.85
C VAL A 186 -11.41 6.90 2.43
N SER A 187 -12.67 6.77 2.04
CA SER A 187 -13.25 5.54 1.48
C SER A 187 -13.39 5.53 -0.04
N ASN A 188 -13.26 6.69 -0.69
CA ASN A 188 -13.29 6.80 -2.15
C ASN A 188 -11.93 6.44 -2.75
N ILE A 189 -11.90 5.43 -3.63
CA ILE A 189 -10.67 4.96 -4.29
C ILE A 189 -9.98 6.05 -5.12
N GLY A 190 -10.72 6.89 -5.85
CA GLY A 190 -10.13 7.94 -6.67
C GLY A 190 -9.42 9.00 -5.83
N LEU A 191 -10.04 9.40 -4.71
CA LEU A 191 -9.40 10.29 -3.75
C LEU A 191 -8.19 9.63 -3.10
N HIS A 192 -8.29 8.35 -2.73
CA HIS A 192 -7.18 7.58 -2.17
C HIS A 192 -5.96 7.55 -3.09
N LEU A 193 -6.17 7.26 -4.39
CA LEU A 193 -5.10 7.27 -5.40
C LEU A 193 -4.50 8.67 -5.59
N THR A 194 -5.33 9.71 -5.55
CA THR A 194 -4.88 11.10 -5.67
C THR A 194 -4.00 11.50 -4.49
N LEU A 195 -4.41 11.19 -3.26
CA LEU A 195 -3.61 11.44 -2.06
C LEU A 195 -2.27 10.70 -2.16
N ARG A 196 -2.28 9.43 -2.58
CA ARG A 196 -1.07 8.61 -2.77
C ARG A 196 -0.11 9.18 -3.82
N PHE A 197 -0.62 9.73 -4.91
CA PHE A 197 0.20 10.40 -5.92
C PHE A 197 0.99 11.57 -5.30
N PHE A 198 0.32 12.48 -4.58
CA PHE A 198 0.97 13.63 -3.97
C PHE A 198 1.88 13.25 -2.79
N GLN A 199 1.51 12.21 -2.05
CA GLN A 199 2.35 11.64 -1.02
C GLN A 199 3.68 11.12 -1.61
N GLY A 200 3.59 10.31 -2.69
CA GLY A 200 4.73 9.77 -3.42
C GLY A 200 5.58 10.88 -4.03
N LEU A 201 4.97 11.92 -4.59
CA LEU A 201 5.65 13.09 -5.16
C LEU A 201 6.63 13.74 -4.17
N SER A 202 6.30 13.78 -2.88
CA SER A 202 7.18 14.35 -1.86
C SER A 202 8.31 13.43 -1.37
N PHE A 203 8.26 12.13 -1.64
CA PHE A 203 9.04 11.12 -0.91
C PHE A 203 10.56 11.27 -1.08
N GLU A 204 11.07 11.16 -2.32
CA GLU A 204 12.51 11.22 -2.60
C GLU A 204 13.13 12.54 -2.18
N SER A 205 12.38 13.63 -2.32
CA SER A 205 12.84 14.97 -1.93
C SER A 205 13.05 15.07 -0.42
N ASN A 206 12.13 14.56 0.39
CA ASN A 206 12.29 14.50 1.85
C ASN A 206 13.43 13.57 2.31
N TYR A 207 13.80 12.58 1.48
CA TYR A 207 14.90 11.68 1.77
C TYR A 207 16.26 12.28 1.40
N LEU A 208 16.41 12.82 0.19
CA LEU A 208 17.70 13.26 -0.35
C LEU A 208 18.10 14.68 0.06
N MET A 209 17.14 15.60 0.17
CA MET A 209 17.46 17.01 0.38
C MET A 209 18.18 17.32 1.70
N PRO A 210 17.86 16.66 2.84
CA PRO A 210 18.59 16.89 4.09
C PRO A 210 20.10 16.68 3.99
N TYR A 211 20.54 15.72 3.16
CA TYR A 211 21.96 15.44 2.95
C TYR A 211 22.64 16.57 2.17
N THR A 212 21.95 17.13 1.18
CA THR A 212 22.47 18.22 0.33
C THR A 212 22.34 19.61 0.92
N ILE A 213 21.60 19.76 2.02
CA ILE A 213 21.49 21.03 2.78
C ILE A 213 22.70 21.22 3.70
N GLY A 214 23.41 20.12 4.00
CA GLY A 214 24.64 20.16 4.78
C GLY A 214 25.92 20.41 3.98
N GLU A 215 25.82 20.63 2.68
CA GLU A 215 26.95 21.01 1.82
C GLU A 215 26.76 22.46 1.37
#